data_AF-A0A955WBQ0-F1
#
_entry.id   AF-A0A955WBQ0-F1
#
_cell.length_a   1.000
_cell.length_b   1.000
_cell.length_c   1.000
_cell.angle_alpha   90.00
_cell.angle_beta   90.00
_cell.angle_gamma   90.00
#
_symmetry.space_group_name_H-M   'P 1'
#
loop_
_entity.id
_entity.type
_entity.pdbx_description
1 polymer ?
#
loop_
_entity_poly.entity_id
_entity_poly.type
_entity_poly.pdbx_seq_one_letter_code
_entity_poly.pdbx_strand_id
1 'polypeptide(L)'
;MDARRFALDGGPSTCDRYEERCNRECMGGDARYCHLLGLTYLQPAVRRGHTRREPDLTVAAELFHRACQLGLPEGCVAWARSEQPWAEPASCQQPVMARACELDVAEGCRAAAWFAAQAGRRPEAATLLQRACELGDHGACAELAAATTLAPGEDPEPLRRLLFAACFRGDHEPSCVRLAVALEDGLLSGHPSSEAGVVWEQACRLNPRHCGRVPPPAPPTAGTDAAAGALYADPAATADGAPDPSERRGSLSADVIRTVIRAHLAEVEACYLEALRRDVNLRGTVTVRFLIEADGHVSAATPVGDTLGDTRATQCIARVVTSWRFPAPEGGGRVSVTYPFTLETH
;
A
#
# COMPACT_ATOMS: atom_id res chain seq x y z
N MET A 1 0.73 6.44 21.86
CA MET A 1 -0.07 6.92 22.98
C MET A 1 -1.40 7.31 22.40
N ASP A 2 -2.46 6.58 22.72
CA ASP A 2 -3.79 7.02 22.33
C ASP A 2 -4.20 8.19 23.26
N ALA A 3 -4.09 9.41 22.73
CA ALA A 3 -4.45 10.63 23.47
C ALA A 3 -5.92 10.61 23.93
N ARG A 4 -6.80 9.87 23.25
CA ARG A 4 -8.20 9.70 23.68
C ARG A 4 -8.28 8.80 24.90
N ARG A 5 -7.55 7.68 24.91
CA ARG A 5 -7.48 6.79 26.09
C ARG A 5 -6.87 7.48 27.30
N PHE A 6 -5.80 8.25 27.11
CA PHE A 6 -5.22 9.05 28.19
C PHE A 6 -6.18 10.14 28.71
N ALA A 7 -6.97 10.74 27.81
CA ALA A 7 -7.99 11.70 28.20
C ALA A 7 -9.15 11.04 29.00
N LEU A 8 -9.50 9.79 28.68
CA LEU A 8 -10.50 9.02 29.45
C LEU A 8 -10.04 8.72 30.87
N ASP A 9 -8.74 8.58 31.11
CA ASP A 9 -8.14 8.38 32.44
C ASP A 9 -7.91 9.71 33.21
N GLY A 10 -8.48 10.83 32.73
CA GLY A 10 -8.41 12.15 33.39
C GLY A 10 -7.18 13.01 33.02
N GLY A 11 -6.40 12.57 32.03
CA GLY A 11 -5.31 13.36 31.44
C GLY A 11 -5.82 14.45 30.48
N PRO A 12 -5.07 15.54 30.23
CA PRO A 12 -5.41 16.50 29.19
C PRO A 12 -5.09 15.92 27.79
N SER A 13 -5.85 16.32 26.77
CA SER A 13 -5.57 15.96 25.38
C SER A 13 -4.48 16.83 24.73
N THR A 14 -4.28 18.06 25.23
CA THR A 14 -3.19 18.98 24.82
C THR A 14 -2.73 19.83 26.01
N CYS A 15 -1.53 20.41 25.92
CA CYS A 15 -0.99 21.28 26.98
C CYS A 15 -1.18 22.78 26.72
N ASP A 16 -1.85 23.19 25.63
CA ASP A 16 -1.99 24.60 25.23
C ASP A 16 -2.60 25.51 26.32
N ARG A 17 -3.56 24.98 27.08
CA ARG A 17 -4.24 25.70 28.18
C ARG A 17 -3.79 25.25 29.57
N TYR A 18 -2.94 24.23 29.65
CA TYR A 18 -2.56 23.55 30.88
C TYR A 18 -1.04 23.40 30.99
N GLU A 19 -0.28 24.30 30.35
CA GLU A 19 1.18 24.22 30.22
C GLU A 19 1.87 24.05 31.58
N GLU A 20 1.46 24.83 32.59
CA GLU A 20 2.01 24.73 33.95
C GLU A 20 1.74 23.37 34.62
N ARG A 21 0.52 22.84 34.47
CA ARG A 21 0.17 21.51 34.97
C ARG A 21 1.00 20.45 34.24
N CYS A 22 1.03 20.49 32.91
CA CYS A 22 1.79 19.54 32.11
C CYS A 22 3.28 19.56 32.45
N ASN A 23 3.87 20.76 32.59
CA ASN A 23 5.26 20.90 32.98
C ASN A 23 5.50 20.28 34.37
N ARG A 24 4.64 20.55 35.35
CA ARG A 24 4.76 19.95 36.69
C ARG A 24 4.69 18.42 36.65
N GLU A 25 3.72 17.84 35.95
CA GLU A 25 3.59 16.37 35.87
C GLU A 25 4.75 15.73 35.09
N CYS A 26 5.22 16.37 34.01
CA CYS A 26 6.41 15.94 33.27
C CYS A 26 7.68 15.98 34.14
N MET A 27 7.88 17.07 34.89
CA MET A 27 8.99 17.18 35.84
C MET A 27 8.84 16.20 37.00
N GLY A 28 7.60 15.85 37.37
CA GLY A 28 7.25 14.79 38.31
C GLY A 28 7.46 13.35 37.79
N GLY A 29 7.81 13.18 36.52
CA GLY A 29 8.18 11.89 35.93
C GLY A 29 7.11 11.20 35.09
N ASP A 30 5.96 11.83 34.82
CA ASP A 30 4.98 11.26 33.90
C ASP A 30 5.36 11.54 32.44
N ALA A 31 5.88 10.51 31.77
CA ALA A 31 6.37 10.56 30.40
C ALA A 31 5.33 11.09 29.39
N ARG A 32 4.04 10.84 29.63
CA ARG A 32 2.94 11.23 28.73
C ARG A 32 2.79 12.74 28.70
N TYR A 33 2.93 13.40 29.84
CA TYR A 33 2.89 14.85 29.92
C TYR A 33 4.11 15.49 29.27
N CYS A 34 5.29 14.87 29.38
CA CYS A 34 6.48 15.33 28.64
C CYS A 34 6.24 15.27 27.13
N HIS A 35 5.66 14.18 26.62
CA HIS A 35 5.32 14.04 25.21
C HIS A 35 4.28 15.06 24.74
N LEU A 36 3.16 15.22 25.47
CA LEU A 36 2.12 16.21 25.13
C LEU A 36 2.64 17.65 25.17
N LEU A 37 3.52 17.96 26.12
CA LEU A 37 4.17 19.25 26.21
C LEU A 37 5.08 19.47 25.00
N GLY A 38 5.90 18.48 24.62
CA GLY A 38 6.74 18.54 23.42
C GLY A 38 5.94 18.84 22.15
N LEU A 39 4.79 18.15 21.95
CA LEU A 39 3.89 18.42 20.83
C LEU A 39 3.36 19.86 20.82
N THR A 40 3.14 20.45 22.00
CA THR A 40 2.69 21.84 22.15
C THR A 40 3.77 22.85 21.73
N TYR A 41 5.05 22.50 21.88
CA TYR A 41 6.18 23.33 21.43
C TYR A 41 6.48 23.19 19.93
N LEU A 42 6.00 22.14 19.27
CA LEU A 42 6.04 22.02 17.80
C LEU A 42 5.01 22.92 17.08
N GLN A 43 3.98 23.37 17.79
CA GLN A 43 2.90 24.16 17.21
C GLN A 43 3.02 25.64 17.60
N PRO A 44 2.71 26.57 16.69
CA PRO A 44 2.60 27.97 17.06
C PRO A 44 1.38 28.18 17.97
N ALA A 45 1.57 28.83 19.11
CA ALA A 45 0.51 29.08 20.07
C ALA A 45 0.06 30.55 20.05
N VAL A 46 -1.25 30.78 20.00
CA VAL A 46 -1.84 32.11 20.18
C VAL A 46 -2.49 32.17 21.56
N ARG A 47 -1.84 32.86 22.51
CA ARG A 47 -2.47 33.16 23.80
C ARG A 47 -3.45 34.30 23.61
N ARG A 48 -4.64 34.23 24.25
CA ARG A 48 -5.67 35.28 24.15
C ARG A 48 -5.06 36.65 24.48
N GLY A 49 -5.01 37.53 23.49
CA GLY A 49 -4.50 38.90 23.62
C GLY A 49 -2.98 39.07 23.59
N HIS A 50 -2.19 38.07 23.17
CA HIS A 50 -0.71 38.16 23.13
C HIS A 50 -0.13 37.75 21.76
N THR A 51 1.16 38.07 21.56
CA THR A 51 1.97 37.68 20.40
C THR A 51 2.00 36.16 20.22
N ARG A 52 1.99 35.73 18.94
CA ARG A 52 2.12 34.33 18.54
C ARG A 52 3.46 33.80 19.03
N ARG A 53 3.47 32.76 19.88
CA ARG A 53 4.69 32.03 20.22
C ARG A 53 5.09 31.20 19.01
N GLU A 54 6.30 31.41 18.51
CA GLU A 54 6.86 30.57 17.45
C GLU A 54 7.20 29.18 17.99
N PRO A 55 7.18 28.13 17.14
CA PRO A 55 7.62 26.80 17.55
C PRO A 55 9.04 26.82 18.10
N ASP A 56 9.26 26.12 19.21
CA ASP A 56 10.58 25.93 19.82
C ASP A 56 10.96 24.45 19.69
N LEU A 57 11.68 24.14 18.61
CA LEU A 57 12.04 22.77 18.27
C LEU A 57 13.03 22.17 19.26
N THR A 58 13.88 23.01 19.87
CA THR A 58 14.87 22.58 20.86
C THR A 58 14.16 22.11 22.14
N VAL A 59 13.24 22.93 22.67
CA VAL A 59 12.46 22.55 23.85
C VAL A 59 11.58 21.33 23.56
N ALA A 60 10.98 21.25 22.37
CA ALA A 60 10.20 20.08 21.96
C ALA A 60 11.06 18.80 21.97
N ALA A 61 12.25 18.85 21.37
CA ALA A 61 13.18 17.72 21.34
C ALA A 61 13.60 17.29 22.76
N GLU A 62 13.98 18.22 23.64
CA GLU A 62 14.35 17.88 25.02
C GLU A 62 13.20 17.20 25.78
N LEU A 63 11.96 17.63 25.57
CA LEU A 63 10.78 17.04 26.18
C LEU A 63 10.49 15.63 25.64
N PHE A 64 10.64 15.40 24.33
CA PHE A 64 10.51 14.07 23.75
C PHE A 64 11.62 13.13 24.21
N HIS A 65 12.85 13.64 24.30
CA HIS A 65 13.98 12.89 24.84
C HIS A 65 13.71 12.45 26.29
N ARG A 66 13.22 13.36 27.14
CA ARG A 66 12.81 13.03 28.51
C ARG A 66 11.67 12.00 28.54
N ALA A 67 10.66 12.13 27.69
CA ALA A 67 9.60 11.14 27.58
C ALA A 67 10.13 9.74 27.22
N CYS A 68 11.11 9.66 26.30
CA CYS A 68 11.80 8.43 25.95
C CYS A 68 12.56 7.84 27.14
N GLN A 69 13.33 8.66 27.88
CA GLN A 69 14.05 8.23 29.08
C GLN A 69 13.12 7.66 30.16
N LEU A 70 11.92 8.24 30.29
CA LEU A 70 10.89 7.78 31.21
C LEU A 70 10.11 6.54 30.71
N GLY A 71 10.52 5.96 29.58
CA GLY A 71 9.98 4.70 29.08
C GLY A 71 8.78 4.81 28.16
N LEU A 72 8.51 6.00 27.59
CA LEU A 72 7.44 6.16 26.60
C LEU A 72 7.98 5.98 25.17
N PRO A 73 7.60 4.90 24.45
CA PRO A 73 8.07 4.63 23.09
C PRO A 73 7.86 5.80 22.12
N GLU A 74 6.72 6.49 22.22
CA GLU A 74 6.37 7.60 21.35
C GLU A 74 7.25 8.84 21.59
N GLY A 75 7.80 8.98 22.80
CA GLY A 75 8.82 9.98 23.08
C GLY A 75 10.08 9.74 22.26
N CYS A 76 10.50 8.49 22.13
CA CYS A 76 11.68 8.13 21.36
C CYS A 76 11.50 8.42 19.86
N VAL A 77 10.34 8.05 19.30
CA VAL A 77 9.98 8.31 17.88
C VAL A 77 9.90 9.82 17.61
N ALA A 78 9.23 10.58 18.49
CA ALA A 78 9.09 12.01 18.32
C ALA A 78 10.44 12.75 18.40
N TRP A 79 11.33 12.30 19.29
CA TRP A 79 12.70 12.83 19.37
C TRP A 79 13.53 12.50 18.12
N ALA A 80 13.46 11.26 17.64
CA ALA A 80 14.17 10.84 16.42
C ALA A 80 13.79 11.74 15.23
N ARG A 81 12.50 12.02 15.06
CA ARG A 81 11.97 12.87 13.98
C ARG A 81 12.30 14.35 14.15
N SER A 82 12.43 14.85 15.37
CA SER A 82 12.77 16.26 15.60
C SER A 82 14.23 16.57 15.28
N GLU A 83 15.13 15.61 15.41
CA GLU A 83 16.57 15.83 15.22
C GLU A 83 17.00 15.72 13.74
N GLN A 84 16.51 14.73 12.97
CA GLN A 84 16.96 14.48 11.59
C GLN A 84 15.97 13.60 10.80
N PRO A 85 14.97 14.15 10.09
CA PRO A 85 14.03 13.33 9.34
C PRO A 85 14.63 12.65 8.08
N TRP A 86 15.85 13.01 7.65
CA TRP A 86 16.45 12.56 6.38
C TRP A 86 17.97 12.35 6.40
N ALA A 87 18.61 12.19 7.58
CA ALA A 87 20.06 12.00 7.68
C ALA A 87 20.43 10.78 8.53
N GLU A 88 21.66 10.29 8.34
CA GLU A 88 22.24 9.22 9.14
C GLU A 88 22.26 9.58 10.64
N PRO A 89 21.95 8.65 11.55
CA PRO A 89 21.93 8.92 12.98
C PRO A 89 23.28 9.44 13.49
N ALA A 90 23.29 10.58 14.18
CA ALA A 90 24.50 11.11 14.79
C ALA A 90 24.94 10.24 15.98
N SER A 91 26.24 10.14 16.24
CA SER A 91 26.78 9.28 17.32
C SER A 91 26.20 9.58 18.70
N CYS A 92 25.83 10.83 18.98
CA CYS A 92 25.14 11.23 20.22
C CYS A 92 23.75 10.61 20.39
N GLN A 93 23.13 10.12 19.32
CA GLN A 93 21.81 9.51 19.33
C GLN A 93 21.85 8.01 19.70
N GLN A 94 23.01 7.37 19.62
CA GLN A 94 23.18 5.94 19.89
C GLN A 94 22.54 5.46 21.22
N PRO A 95 22.77 6.08 22.39
CA PRO A 95 22.15 5.61 23.64
C PRO A 95 20.62 5.72 23.62
N VAL A 96 20.08 6.72 22.92
CA VAL A 96 18.63 6.94 22.81
C VAL A 96 18.00 5.90 21.89
N MET A 97 18.65 5.59 20.77
CA MET A 97 18.18 4.57 19.82
C MET A 97 18.24 3.17 20.41
N ALA A 98 19.31 2.86 21.18
CA ALA A 98 19.39 1.63 21.94
C ALA A 98 18.22 1.50 22.92
N ARG A 99 17.93 2.57 23.69
CA ARG A 99 16.79 2.61 24.60
C ARG A 99 15.45 2.47 23.87
N ALA A 100 15.30 3.12 22.73
CA ALA A 100 14.09 3.00 21.91
C ALA A 100 13.86 1.55 21.45
N CYS A 101 14.92 0.85 21.04
CA CYS A 101 14.83 -0.57 20.69
C CYS A 101 14.45 -1.46 21.88
N GLU A 102 14.97 -1.18 23.08
CA GLU A 102 14.54 -1.89 24.30
C GLU A 102 13.04 -1.73 24.58
N LEU A 103 12.46 -0.60 24.18
CA LEU A 103 11.04 -0.27 24.31
C LEU A 103 10.20 -0.70 23.09
N ASP A 104 10.71 -1.61 22.25
CA ASP A 104 10.03 -2.14 21.06
C ASP A 104 9.66 -1.08 20.02
N VAL A 105 10.45 -0.01 19.91
CA VAL A 105 10.35 0.96 18.81
C VAL A 105 11.15 0.46 17.61
N ALA A 106 10.46 0.12 16.52
CA ALA A 106 11.07 -0.44 15.31
C ALA A 106 12.17 0.46 14.71
N GLU A 107 11.89 1.76 14.56
CA GLU A 107 12.86 2.78 14.09
C GLU A 107 14.12 2.80 14.98
N GLY A 108 13.96 2.65 16.30
CA GLY A 108 15.04 2.59 17.27
C GLY A 108 15.93 1.36 17.08
N CYS A 109 15.33 0.19 16.85
CA CYS A 109 16.07 -1.04 16.56
C CYS A 109 16.85 -0.95 15.25
N ARG A 110 16.27 -0.36 14.19
CA ARG A 110 16.97 -0.16 12.93
C ARG A 110 18.16 0.80 13.07
N ALA A 111 17.99 1.92 13.78
CA ALA A 111 19.09 2.85 14.05
C ALA A 111 20.18 2.22 14.93
N ALA A 112 19.82 1.45 15.96
CA ALA A 112 20.78 0.69 16.76
C ALA A 112 21.58 -0.31 15.90
N ALA A 113 20.91 -0.97 14.95
CA ALA A 113 21.56 -1.88 14.01
C ALA A 113 22.59 -1.16 13.13
N TRP A 114 22.27 0.05 12.65
CA TRP A 114 23.20 0.87 11.88
C TRP A 114 24.48 1.17 12.68
N PHE A 115 24.35 1.59 13.95
CA PHE A 115 25.52 1.80 14.83
C PHE A 115 26.33 0.51 15.05
N ALA A 116 25.67 -0.63 15.21
CA ALA A 116 26.34 -1.93 15.31
C ALA A 116 27.10 -2.29 14.04
N ALA A 117 26.51 -2.04 12.86
CA ALA A 117 27.15 -2.29 11.56
C ALA A 117 28.40 -1.41 11.36
N GLN A 118 28.31 -0.12 11.67
CA GLN A 118 29.43 0.83 11.59
C GLN A 118 30.57 0.46 12.55
N ALA A 119 30.26 -0.14 13.68
CA ALA A 119 31.23 -0.70 14.62
C ALA A 119 31.79 -2.08 14.20
N GLY A 120 31.41 -2.60 13.04
CA GLY A 120 31.83 -3.92 12.55
C GLY A 120 31.14 -5.11 13.25
N ARG A 121 30.17 -4.87 14.14
CA ARG A 121 29.44 -5.89 14.90
C ARG A 121 28.27 -6.46 14.07
N ARG A 122 28.60 -7.09 12.94
CA ARG A 122 27.60 -7.60 11.96
C ARG A 122 26.54 -8.54 12.54
N PRO A 123 26.85 -9.53 13.40
CA PRO A 123 25.82 -10.43 13.95
C PRO A 123 24.81 -9.69 14.83
N GLU A 124 25.28 -8.72 15.60
CA GLU A 124 24.43 -7.89 16.44
C GLU A 124 23.54 -6.98 15.58
N ALA A 125 24.11 -6.36 14.53
CA ALA A 125 23.34 -5.56 13.58
C ALA A 125 22.22 -6.38 12.93
N ALA A 126 22.50 -7.61 12.48
CA ALA A 126 21.49 -8.49 11.91
C ALA A 126 20.37 -8.83 12.91
N THR A 127 20.72 -9.07 14.18
CA THR A 127 19.75 -9.36 15.25
C THR A 127 18.84 -8.15 15.50
N LEU A 128 19.41 -6.95 15.53
CA LEU A 128 18.66 -5.70 15.72
C LEU A 128 17.74 -5.39 14.54
N LEU A 129 18.20 -5.58 13.30
CA LEU A 129 17.33 -5.44 12.12
C LEU A 129 16.20 -6.48 12.11
N GLN A 130 16.46 -7.70 12.59
CA GLN A 130 15.45 -8.77 12.62
C GLN A 130 14.32 -8.36 13.56
N ARG A 131 14.66 -7.86 14.76
CA ARG A 131 13.70 -7.31 15.69
C ARG A 131 12.94 -6.10 15.10
N ALA A 132 13.64 -5.19 14.43
CA ALA A 132 12.98 -4.05 13.76
C ALA A 132 11.96 -4.52 12.70
N CYS A 133 12.31 -5.53 11.90
CA CYS A 133 11.42 -6.13 10.90
C CYS A 133 10.18 -6.78 11.54
N GLU A 134 10.35 -7.49 12.66
CA GLU A 134 9.26 -8.09 13.43
C GLU A 134 8.32 -7.05 14.05
N LEU A 135 8.86 -5.88 14.42
CA LEU A 135 8.11 -4.73 14.92
C LEU A 135 7.46 -3.89 13.79
N GLY A 136 7.63 -4.28 12.54
CA GLY A 136 6.98 -3.65 11.38
C GLY A 136 7.82 -2.63 10.61
N ASP A 137 9.11 -2.46 10.92
CA ASP A 137 10.00 -1.69 10.04
C ASP A 137 10.36 -2.54 8.81
N HIS A 138 9.59 -2.35 7.74
CA HIS A 138 9.80 -3.09 6.50
C HIS A 138 11.07 -2.68 5.74
N GLY A 139 11.63 -1.50 6.03
CA GLY A 139 12.96 -1.12 5.55
C GLY A 139 14.07 -1.97 6.17
N ALA A 140 13.93 -2.31 7.46
CA ALA A 140 14.84 -3.25 8.12
C ALA A 140 14.76 -4.66 7.50
N CYS A 141 13.55 -5.11 7.12
CA CYS A 141 13.38 -6.36 6.36
C CYS A 141 14.14 -6.32 5.02
N ALA A 142 14.11 -5.19 4.32
CA ALA A 142 14.80 -5.00 3.05
C ALA A 142 16.33 -5.02 3.22
N GLU A 143 16.85 -4.33 4.24
CA GLU A 143 18.28 -4.30 4.56
C GLU A 143 18.81 -5.69 4.94
N LEU A 144 18.06 -6.44 5.76
CA LEU A 144 18.40 -7.83 6.07
C LEU A 144 18.43 -8.69 4.82
N ALA A 145 17.37 -8.62 4.00
CA ALA A 145 17.32 -9.37 2.75
C ALA A 145 18.53 -9.03 1.87
N ALA A 146 18.90 -7.75 1.74
CA ALA A 146 20.07 -7.30 0.98
C ALA A 146 21.38 -7.89 1.49
N ALA A 147 21.54 -8.06 2.81
CA ALA A 147 22.70 -8.68 3.42
C ALA A 147 22.71 -10.22 3.34
N THR A 148 21.56 -10.85 3.09
CA THR A 148 21.44 -12.31 2.98
C THR A 148 21.82 -12.80 1.57
N THR A 149 22.79 -13.72 1.51
CA THR A 149 23.13 -14.49 0.32
C THR A 149 22.77 -15.95 0.55
N LEU A 150 21.99 -16.56 -0.35
CA LEU A 150 21.58 -17.95 -0.22
C LEU A 150 22.68 -18.87 -0.76
N ALA A 151 23.23 -19.76 0.08
CA ALA A 151 24.15 -20.79 -0.39
C ALA A 151 23.40 -21.96 -1.05
N PRO A 152 24.05 -22.74 -1.93
CA PRO A 152 23.42 -23.94 -2.50
C PRO A 152 22.97 -24.92 -1.41
N GLY A 153 21.69 -25.31 -1.42
CA GLY A 153 21.10 -26.23 -0.45
C GLY A 153 20.64 -25.60 0.87
N GLU A 154 20.78 -24.28 1.03
CA GLU A 154 20.20 -23.54 2.16
C GLU A 154 18.68 -23.33 1.97
N ASP A 155 17.93 -23.27 3.07
CA ASP A 155 16.49 -23.01 3.04
C ASP A 155 16.21 -21.58 2.55
N PRO A 156 15.52 -21.39 1.39
CA PRO A 156 15.21 -20.07 0.86
C PRO A 156 14.12 -19.33 1.64
N GLU A 157 13.36 -20.01 2.49
CA GLU A 157 12.14 -19.47 3.10
C GLU A 157 12.37 -18.22 3.98
N PRO A 158 13.43 -18.11 4.81
CA PRO A 158 13.71 -16.88 5.56
C PRO A 158 13.93 -15.67 4.63
N LEU A 159 14.69 -15.84 3.55
CA LEU A 159 14.92 -14.77 2.57
C LEU A 159 13.62 -14.39 1.85
N ARG A 160 12.81 -15.38 1.46
CA ARG A 160 11.49 -15.16 0.84
C ARG A 160 10.58 -14.31 1.74
N ARG A 161 10.51 -14.62 3.04
CA ARG A 161 9.70 -13.86 4.01
C ARG A 161 10.15 -12.41 4.18
N LEU A 162 11.47 -12.18 4.27
CA LEU A 162 12.02 -10.83 4.38
C LEU A 162 11.69 -10.00 3.13
N LEU A 163 11.92 -10.56 1.94
CA LEU A 163 11.62 -9.90 0.68
C LEU A 163 10.12 -9.64 0.50
N PHE A 164 9.26 -10.59 0.87
CA PHE A 164 7.80 -10.42 0.81
C PHE A 164 7.33 -9.31 1.74
N ALA A 165 7.83 -9.27 2.99
CA ALA A 165 7.51 -8.22 3.95
C ALA A 165 7.92 -6.84 3.42
N ALA A 166 9.17 -6.72 2.94
CA ALA A 166 9.67 -5.48 2.36
C ALA A 166 8.88 -5.03 1.12
N CYS A 167 8.51 -5.97 0.25
CA CYS A 167 7.82 -5.65 -1.00
C CYS A 167 6.34 -5.25 -0.82
N PHE A 168 5.55 -6.09 -0.13
CA PHE A 168 4.09 -5.90 -0.07
C PHE A 168 3.63 -5.03 1.09
N ARG A 169 4.38 -5.01 2.20
CA ARG A 169 4.04 -4.18 3.36
C ARG A 169 4.89 -2.91 3.44
N GLY A 170 6.12 -2.97 2.93
CA GLY A 170 7.05 -1.84 2.91
C GLY A 170 7.12 -1.07 1.59
N ASP A 171 6.42 -1.51 0.55
CA ASP A 171 6.48 -0.90 -0.79
C ASP A 171 7.91 -0.71 -1.31
N HIS A 172 8.84 -1.59 -0.90
CA HIS A 172 10.25 -1.50 -1.25
C HIS A 172 10.50 -2.13 -2.62
N GLU A 173 10.49 -1.30 -3.67
CA GLU A 173 10.61 -1.70 -5.07
C GLU A 173 11.80 -2.64 -5.35
N PRO A 174 13.04 -2.40 -4.87
CA PRO A 174 14.15 -3.32 -5.10
C PRO A 174 13.93 -4.71 -4.52
N SER A 175 13.21 -4.81 -3.40
CA SER A 175 12.85 -6.11 -2.80
C SER A 175 11.78 -6.83 -3.61
N CYS A 176 10.82 -6.11 -4.20
CA CYS A 176 9.86 -6.70 -5.12
C CYS A 176 10.55 -7.29 -6.35
N VAL A 177 11.47 -6.53 -6.97
CA VAL A 177 12.23 -7.01 -8.13
C VAL A 177 13.05 -8.25 -7.77
N ARG A 178 13.78 -8.21 -6.66
CA ARG A 178 14.60 -9.34 -6.22
C ARG A 178 13.76 -10.58 -5.90
N LEU A 179 12.59 -10.41 -5.28
CA LEU A 179 11.66 -11.51 -5.02
C LEU A 179 11.12 -12.12 -6.31
N ALA A 180 10.66 -11.28 -7.24
CA ALA A 180 10.09 -11.74 -8.50
C ALA A 180 11.11 -12.52 -9.34
N VAL A 181 12.33 -11.98 -9.50
CA VAL A 181 13.41 -12.67 -10.23
C VAL A 181 13.78 -13.99 -9.55
N ALA A 182 13.89 -14.01 -8.22
CA ALA A 182 14.22 -15.24 -7.51
C ALA A 182 13.10 -16.31 -7.58
N LEU A 183 11.85 -15.91 -7.76
CA LEU A 183 10.73 -16.82 -8.05
C LEU A 183 10.78 -17.33 -9.50
N GLU A 184 11.06 -16.47 -10.48
CA GLU A 184 11.22 -16.86 -11.89
C GLU A 184 12.37 -17.86 -12.08
N ASP A 185 13.49 -17.63 -11.41
CA ASP A 185 14.68 -18.48 -11.46
C ASP A 185 14.50 -19.81 -10.68
N GLY A 186 13.36 -20.00 -10.01
CA GLY A 186 13.06 -21.20 -9.22
C GLY A 186 13.88 -21.32 -7.93
N LEU A 187 14.55 -20.25 -7.50
CA LEU A 187 15.40 -20.21 -6.32
C LEU A 187 14.60 -20.30 -5.01
N LEU A 188 13.33 -19.84 -5.02
CA LEU A 188 12.50 -19.70 -3.81
C LEU A 188 11.30 -20.67 -3.73
N SER A 189 10.94 -21.41 -4.80
CA SER A 189 9.87 -22.42 -4.79
C SER A 189 9.74 -23.18 -6.13
N GLY A 190 9.12 -24.37 -6.10
CA GLY A 190 9.01 -25.30 -7.23
C GLY A 190 7.94 -25.03 -8.31
N HIS A 191 7.09 -23.99 -8.19
CA HIS A 191 6.05 -23.68 -9.19
C HIS A 191 6.02 -22.16 -9.53
N PRO A 192 6.52 -21.71 -10.70
CA PRO A 192 7.24 -20.43 -10.78
C PRO A 192 6.51 -19.25 -11.45
N SER A 193 5.35 -19.44 -12.11
CA SER A 193 4.82 -18.40 -13.01
C SER A 193 3.76 -17.47 -12.41
N SER A 194 2.88 -17.96 -11.53
CA SER A 194 1.78 -17.14 -11.00
C SER A 194 2.21 -16.24 -9.84
N GLU A 195 3.00 -16.75 -8.89
CA GLU A 195 3.48 -15.97 -7.74
C GLU A 195 4.43 -14.85 -8.20
N ALA A 196 5.36 -15.16 -9.12
CA ALA A 196 6.24 -14.15 -9.71
C ALA A 196 5.43 -13.03 -10.42
N GLY A 197 4.34 -13.39 -11.09
CA GLY A 197 3.43 -12.43 -11.72
C GLY A 197 2.82 -11.43 -10.73
N VAL A 198 2.31 -11.91 -9.59
CA VAL A 198 1.75 -11.06 -8.52
C VAL A 198 2.82 -10.10 -7.96
N VAL A 199 4.06 -10.57 -7.81
CA VAL A 199 5.15 -9.72 -7.34
C VAL A 199 5.54 -8.68 -8.39
N TRP A 200 5.56 -9.03 -9.68
CA TRP A 200 5.78 -8.08 -10.76
C TRP A 200 4.68 -7.03 -10.89
N GLU A 201 3.42 -7.39 -10.62
CA GLU A 201 2.32 -6.43 -10.56
C GLU A 201 2.57 -5.38 -9.47
N GLN A 202 2.99 -5.81 -8.28
CA GLN A 202 3.38 -4.88 -7.22
C GLN A 202 4.58 -4.01 -7.63
N ALA A 203 5.62 -4.60 -8.23
CA ALA A 203 6.76 -3.84 -8.73
C ALA A 203 6.36 -2.80 -9.80
N CYS A 204 5.42 -3.13 -10.69
CA CYS A 204 4.86 -2.23 -11.69
C CYS A 204 4.07 -1.08 -11.05
N ARG A 205 3.28 -1.35 -10.00
CA ARG A 205 2.59 -0.31 -9.21
C ARG A 205 3.56 0.68 -8.59
N LEU A 206 4.69 0.20 -8.08
CA LEU A 206 5.72 1.03 -7.45
C LEU A 206 6.58 1.77 -8.48
N ASN A 207 6.86 1.14 -9.62
CA ASN A 207 7.66 1.74 -10.69
C ASN A 207 7.22 1.21 -12.07
N PRO A 208 6.66 2.08 -12.94
CA PRO A 208 6.13 1.69 -14.24
C PRO A 208 7.12 0.98 -15.17
N ARG A 209 8.43 1.12 -14.94
CA ARG A 209 9.47 0.41 -15.72
C ARG A 209 9.33 -1.11 -15.68
N HIS A 210 8.65 -1.65 -14.67
CA HIS A 210 8.49 -3.08 -14.46
C HIS A 210 7.21 -3.66 -15.06
N CYS A 211 6.31 -2.84 -15.59
CA CYS A 211 5.04 -3.33 -16.14
C CYS A 211 5.22 -4.26 -17.34
N GLY A 212 6.35 -4.17 -18.07
CA GLY A 212 6.68 -5.12 -19.14
C GLY A 212 7.06 -6.52 -18.67
N ARG A 213 7.32 -6.70 -17.37
CA ARG A 213 7.59 -8.01 -16.73
C ARG A 213 6.32 -8.68 -16.20
N VAL A 214 5.23 -7.93 -16.07
CA VAL A 214 3.95 -8.47 -15.61
C VAL A 214 3.44 -9.46 -16.68
N PRO A 215 3.26 -10.74 -16.34
CA PRO A 215 2.74 -11.70 -17.30
C PRO A 215 1.33 -11.28 -17.71
N PRO A 216 0.94 -11.47 -18.98
CA PRO A 216 -0.44 -11.24 -19.38
C PRO A 216 -1.36 -12.11 -18.51
N PRO A 217 -2.55 -11.61 -18.14
CA PRO A 217 -3.48 -12.36 -17.30
C PRO A 217 -3.71 -13.73 -17.94
N ALA A 218 -3.40 -14.78 -17.19
CA ALA A 218 -3.64 -16.13 -17.65
C ALA A 218 -5.14 -16.26 -17.96
N PRO A 219 -5.54 -16.91 -19.07
CA PRO A 219 -6.94 -17.25 -19.27
C PRO A 219 -7.41 -18.04 -18.04
N PRO A 220 -8.64 -17.78 -17.53
CA PRO A 220 -9.12 -18.44 -16.33
C PRO A 220 -8.95 -19.96 -16.50
N THR A 221 -8.11 -20.56 -15.66
CA THR A 221 -7.96 -22.01 -15.62
C THR A 221 -9.30 -22.56 -15.15
N ALA A 222 -9.94 -23.38 -15.99
CA ALA A 222 -11.13 -24.09 -15.60
C ALA A 222 -10.82 -24.93 -14.35
N GLY A 223 -11.36 -24.51 -13.20
CA GLY A 223 -11.49 -25.36 -12.01
C GLY A 223 -10.51 -25.14 -10.86
N THR A 224 -10.46 -23.94 -10.26
CA THR A 224 -10.02 -23.82 -8.85
C THR A 224 -10.87 -22.91 -7.96
N ASP A 225 -11.84 -22.15 -8.50
CA ASP A 225 -12.73 -21.31 -7.67
C ASP A 225 -14.04 -22.00 -7.25
N ALA A 226 -14.16 -23.30 -7.49
CA ALA A 226 -15.32 -24.09 -7.05
C ALA A 226 -15.48 -24.12 -5.51
N ALA A 227 -14.47 -23.75 -4.74
CA ALA A 227 -14.54 -23.73 -3.28
C ALA A 227 -14.92 -22.35 -2.70
N ALA A 228 -14.69 -21.24 -3.40
CA ALA A 228 -15.03 -19.90 -2.91
C ALA A 228 -16.46 -19.48 -3.25
N GLY A 229 -17.03 -20.01 -4.34
CA GLY A 229 -18.43 -19.80 -4.73
C GLY A 229 -19.47 -20.54 -3.87
N ALA A 230 -19.05 -21.49 -3.03
CA ALA A 230 -19.96 -22.32 -2.24
C ALA A 230 -20.52 -21.65 -0.98
N LEU A 231 -20.01 -20.47 -0.58
CA LEU A 231 -20.46 -19.76 0.63
C LEU A 231 -21.46 -18.63 0.37
N TYR A 232 -21.74 -18.31 -0.90
CA TYR A 232 -22.71 -17.26 -1.27
C TYR A 232 -23.61 -17.62 -2.46
N ALA A 233 -23.75 -18.92 -2.79
CA ALA A 233 -24.69 -19.34 -3.83
C ALA A 233 -26.14 -19.27 -3.32
N ASP A 234 -26.89 -18.31 -3.88
CA ASP A 234 -28.34 -18.17 -3.75
C ASP A 234 -29.03 -19.40 -4.38
N PRO A 235 -30.02 -20.07 -3.74
CA PRO A 235 -30.53 -21.38 -4.19
C PRO A 235 -31.41 -21.33 -5.46
N ALA A 236 -31.47 -20.20 -6.17
CA ALA A 236 -32.45 -19.97 -7.24
C ALA A 236 -31.84 -19.74 -8.63
N ALA A 237 -30.51 -19.82 -8.80
CA ALA A 237 -29.91 -19.75 -10.13
C ALA A 237 -29.97 -21.13 -10.81
N THR A 238 -31.05 -21.36 -11.56
CA THR A 238 -31.18 -22.52 -12.46
C THR A 238 -30.02 -22.54 -13.46
N ALA A 239 -29.36 -23.69 -13.50
CA ALA A 239 -28.29 -24.00 -14.44
C ALA A 239 -28.83 -24.03 -15.87
N ASP A 240 -28.36 -23.11 -16.71
CA ASP A 240 -28.40 -23.23 -18.16
C ASP A 240 -27.14 -22.58 -18.73
N GLY A 241 -26.34 -23.38 -19.45
CA GLY A 241 -25.21 -22.90 -20.25
C GLY A 241 -23.87 -23.55 -19.93
N ALA A 242 -23.74 -24.86 -20.16
CA ALA A 242 -22.43 -25.44 -20.43
C ALA A 242 -21.88 -24.84 -21.74
N PRO A 243 -20.62 -24.37 -21.81
CA PRO A 243 -20.08 -23.84 -23.05
C PRO A 243 -19.85 -24.98 -24.06
N ASP A 244 -20.46 -24.84 -25.23
CA ASP A 244 -20.30 -25.70 -26.40
C ASP A 244 -18.83 -25.66 -26.90
N PRO A 245 -18.16 -26.80 -27.11
CA PRO A 245 -16.78 -26.86 -27.60
C PRO A 245 -16.58 -26.38 -29.05
N SER A 246 -17.58 -25.78 -29.70
CA SER A 246 -17.51 -25.28 -31.08
C SER A 246 -17.11 -23.81 -31.24
N GLU A 247 -16.85 -23.05 -30.17
CA GLU A 247 -16.49 -21.63 -30.29
C GLU A 247 -15.12 -21.41 -30.92
N ARG A 248 -15.12 -21.02 -32.21
CA ARG A 248 -13.95 -20.41 -32.86
C ARG A 248 -13.57 -19.18 -32.03
N ARG A 249 -12.33 -19.15 -31.53
CA ARG A 249 -11.81 -17.98 -30.82
C ARG A 249 -11.33 -16.98 -31.85
N GLY A 250 -11.94 -15.80 -31.86
CA GLY A 250 -11.44 -14.67 -32.61
C GLY A 250 -10.33 -14.01 -31.82
N SER A 251 -9.43 -13.29 -32.48
CA SER A 251 -8.46 -12.43 -31.81
C SER A 251 -8.54 -11.00 -32.33
N LEU A 252 -8.52 -10.05 -31.41
CA LEU A 252 -8.32 -8.63 -31.66
C LEU A 252 -7.07 -8.19 -30.90
N SER A 253 -6.16 -7.49 -31.57
CA SER A 253 -4.96 -6.98 -30.90
C SER A 253 -5.34 -5.89 -29.88
N ALA A 254 -4.57 -5.80 -28.81
CA ALA A 254 -4.80 -4.81 -27.76
C ALA A 254 -4.73 -3.36 -28.28
N ASP A 255 -3.93 -3.09 -29.31
CA ASP A 255 -3.82 -1.76 -29.93
C ASP A 255 -5.08 -1.36 -30.68
N VAL A 256 -5.73 -2.30 -31.37
CA VAL A 256 -7.01 -2.07 -32.04
C VAL A 256 -8.09 -1.80 -31.00
N ILE A 257 -8.14 -2.59 -29.93
CA ILE A 257 -9.09 -2.41 -28.84
C ILE A 257 -8.92 -1.02 -28.20
N ARG A 258 -7.68 -0.64 -27.86
CA ARG A 258 -7.37 0.68 -27.28
C ARG A 258 -7.75 1.83 -28.20
N THR A 259 -7.54 1.67 -29.51
CA THR A 259 -7.89 2.69 -30.51
C THR A 259 -9.39 2.96 -30.52
N VAL A 260 -10.21 1.90 -30.56
CA VAL A 260 -11.67 2.02 -30.55
C VAL A 260 -12.16 2.61 -29.24
N ILE A 261 -11.67 2.13 -28.10
CA ILE A 261 -12.05 2.66 -26.79
C ILE A 261 -11.76 4.16 -26.67
N ARG A 262 -10.58 4.61 -27.13
CA ARG A 262 -10.23 6.04 -27.12
C ARG A 262 -11.15 6.88 -28.02
N ALA A 263 -11.57 6.35 -29.17
CA ALA A 263 -12.48 7.05 -30.06
C ALA A 263 -13.87 7.26 -29.44
N HIS A 264 -14.30 6.38 -28.55
CA HIS A 264 -15.61 6.44 -27.88
C HIS A 264 -15.56 6.97 -26.43
N LEU A 265 -14.40 7.44 -25.96
CA LEU A 265 -14.23 7.87 -24.57
C LEU A 265 -15.16 9.04 -24.19
N ALA A 266 -15.46 9.92 -25.16
CA ALA A 266 -16.38 11.05 -24.96
C ALA A 266 -17.81 10.62 -24.56
N GLU A 267 -18.26 9.43 -25.00
CA GLU A 267 -19.58 8.90 -24.63
C GLU A 267 -19.60 8.42 -23.17
N VAL A 268 -18.49 7.86 -22.69
CA VAL A 268 -18.30 7.47 -21.28
C VAL A 268 -18.21 8.72 -20.41
N GLU A 269 -17.47 9.74 -20.87
CA GLU A 269 -17.36 11.03 -20.18
C GLU A 269 -18.72 11.72 -20.05
N ALA A 270 -19.60 11.63 -21.06
CA ALA A 270 -20.96 12.15 -20.97
C ALA A 270 -21.79 11.49 -19.84
N CYS A 271 -21.68 10.17 -19.66
CA CYS A 271 -22.30 9.46 -18.54
C CYS A 271 -21.77 9.94 -17.18
N TYR A 272 -20.48 10.26 -17.11
CA TYR A 272 -19.83 10.75 -15.90
C TYR A 272 -20.17 12.20 -15.58
N LEU A 273 -20.19 13.09 -16.57
CA LEU A 273 -20.61 14.49 -16.41
C LEU A 273 -22.05 14.61 -15.92
N GLU A 274 -22.95 13.72 -16.38
CA GLU A 274 -24.31 13.64 -15.85
C GLU A 274 -24.35 13.20 -14.38
N ALA A 275 -23.41 12.35 -13.97
CA ALA A 275 -23.25 11.93 -12.58
C ALA A 275 -22.71 13.06 -11.69
N LEU A 276 -21.73 13.82 -12.19
CA LEU A 276 -21.17 14.98 -11.51
C LEU A 276 -22.19 16.10 -11.22
N ARG A 277 -23.28 16.19 -12.00
CA ARG A 277 -24.41 17.10 -11.69
C ARG A 277 -25.15 16.73 -10.40
N ARG A 278 -25.06 15.47 -9.97
CA ARG A 278 -25.69 14.97 -8.73
C ARG A 278 -24.73 14.99 -7.55
N ASP A 279 -23.48 14.60 -7.78
CA ASP A 279 -22.41 14.66 -6.78
C ASP A 279 -21.10 15.12 -7.43
N VAL A 280 -20.66 16.31 -7.04
CA VAL A 280 -19.46 16.97 -7.58
C VAL A 280 -18.15 16.32 -7.13
N ASN A 281 -18.17 15.45 -6.12
CA ASN A 281 -16.99 14.77 -5.60
C ASN A 281 -16.88 13.31 -6.06
N LEU A 282 -17.77 12.86 -6.95
CA LEU A 282 -17.73 11.52 -7.54
C LEU A 282 -16.37 11.28 -8.20
N ARG A 283 -15.73 10.17 -7.86
CA ARG A 283 -14.48 9.68 -8.45
C ARG A 283 -14.36 8.19 -8.21
N GLY A 284 -13.75 7.47 -9.14
CA GLY A 284 -13.57 6.03 -8.99
C GLY A 284 -13.34 5.32 -10.32
N THR A 285 -13.50 4.00 -10.31
CA THR A 285 -13.28 3.15 -11.47
C THR A 285 -14.49 2.26 -11.69
N VAL A 286 -14.95 2.21 -12.94
CA VAL A 286 -15.98 1.27 -13.39
C VAL A 286 -15.35 0.27 -14.36
N THR A 287 -15.29 -0.99 -13.98
CA THR A 287 -14.76 -2.08 -14.79
C THR A 287 -15.89 -2.77 -15.54
N VAL A 288 -15.87 -2.71 -16.86
CA VAL A 288 -16.90 -3.30 -17.72
C VAL A 288 -16.31 -4.47 -18.50
N ARG A 289 -16.98 -5.61 -18.46
CA ARG A 289 -16.71 -6.76 -19.32
C ARG A 289 -17.71 -6.78 -20.46
N PHE A 290 -17.25 -6.81 -21.70
CA PHE A 290 -18.10 -6.82 -22.88
C PHE A 290 -17.65 -7.84 -23.93
N LEU A 291 -18.60 -8.36 -24.69
CA LEU A 291 -18.39 -9.42 -25.68
C LEU A 291 -18.52 -8.85 -27.10
N ILE A 292 -17.47 -8.99 -27.89
CA ILE A 292 -17.42 -8.61 -29.30
C ILE A 292 -17.71 -9.85 -30.14
N GLU A 293 -18.71 -9.74 -31.01
CA GLU A 293 -19.11 -10.80 -31.94
C GLU A 293 -18.23 -10.82 -33.20
N ALA A 294 -18.39 -11.86 -34.02
CA ALA A 294 -17.57 -12.10 -35.21
C ALA A 294 -17.62 -10.98 -36.27
N ASP A 295 -18.70 -10.18 -36.29
CA ASP A 295 -18.89 -9.02 -37.17
C ASP A 295 -18.45 -7.69 -36.52
N GLY A 296 -17.90 -7.75 -35.31
CA GLY A 296 -17.38 -6.61 -34.56
C GLY A 296 -18.40 -5.86 -33.69
N HIS A 297 -19.67 -6.27 -33.62
CA HIS A 297 -20.62 -5.62 -32.70
C HIS A 297 -20.45 -6.11 -31.26
N VAL A 298 -20.75 -5.24 -30.29
CA VAL A 298 -20.77 -5.63 -28.87
C VAL A 298 -22.15 -6.19 -28.52
N SER A 299 -22.26 -7.49 -28.23
CA SER A 299 -23.54 -8.14 -27.93
C SER A 299 -23.97 -8.01 -26.48
N ALA A 300 -23.01 -7.86 -25.55
CA ALA A 300 -23.27 -7.69 -24.13
C ALA A 300 -22.18 -6.83 -23.47
N ALA A 301 -22.56 -6.02 -22.48
CA ALA A 301 -21.64 -5.33 -21.59
C ALA A 301 -22.17 -5.39 -20.15
N THR A 302 -21.36 -5.92 -19.25
CA THR A 302 -21.71 -6.13 -17.84
C THR A 302 -20.67 -5.45 -16.95
N PRO A 303 -21.08 -4.55 -16.04
CA PRO A 303 -20.22 -4.07 -14.98
C PRO A 303 -19.78 -5.24 -14.09
N VAL A 304 -18.47 -5.43 -13.93
CA VAL A 304 -17.87 -6.49 -13.09
C VAL A 304 -17.10 -5.93 -11.89
N GLY A 305 -16.93 -4.61 -11.83
CA GLY A 305 -16.39 -3.90 -10.67
C GLY A 305 -16.79 -2.43 -10.71
N ASP A 306 -17.12 -1.85 -9.56
CA ASP A 306 -17.58 -0.47 -9.44
C ASP A 306 -17.09 0.10 -8.09
N THR A 307 -16.17 1.06 -8.15
CA THR A 307 -15.75 1.87 -6.99
C THR A 307 -16.29 3.30 -7.06
N LEU A 308 -17.00 3.66 -8.14
CA LEU A 308 -17.64 4.97 -8.33
C LEU A 308 -18.87 5.12 -7.42
N GLY A 309 -19.62 4.04 -7.22
CA GLY A 309 -20.76 4.00 -6.31
C GLY A 309 -22.05 4.66 -6.82
N ASP A 310 -22.07 5.18 -8.06
CA ASP A 310 -23.28 5.67 -8.73
C ASP A 310 -23.78 4.63 -9.76
N THR A 311 -24.81 3.87 -9.38
CA THR A 311 -25.39 2.81 -10.24
C THR A 311 -25.95 3.35 -11.57
N ARG A 312 -26.42 4.61 -11.61
CA ARG A 312 -26.99 5.20 -12.84
C ARG A 312 -25.88 5.48 -13.86
N ALA A 313 -24.75 5.98 -13.40
CA ALA A 313 -23.55 6.19 -14.20
C ALA A 313 -23.00 4.84 -14.69
N THR A 314 -22.87 3.85 -13.80
CA THR A 314 -22.39 2.51 -14.14
C THR A 314 -23.24 1.84 -15.23
N GLN A 315 -24.57 1.92 -15.11
CA GLN A 315 -25.48 1.40 -16.14
C GLN A 315 -25.46 2.23 -17.44
N CYS A 316 -25.26 3.55 -17.36
CA CYS A 316 -25.10 4.40 -18.54
C CYS A 316 -23.88 3.97 -19.35
N ILE A 317 -22.74 3.78 -18.68
CA ILE A 317 -21.48 3.35 -19.29
C ILE A 317 -21.65 1.98 -19.96
N ALA A 318 -22.25 1.00 -19.27
CA ALA A 318 -22.50 -0.32 -19.85
C ALA A 318 -23.36 -0.25 -21.13
N ARG A 319 -24.43 0.56 -21.13
CA ARG A 319 -25.27 0.75 -22.32
C ARG A 319 -24.52 1.41 -23.48
N VAL A 320 -23.71 2.41 -23.19
CA VAL A 320 -22.86 3.05 -24.20
C VAL A 320 -21.91 2.03 -24.83
N VAL A 321 -21.25 1.21 -24.01
CA VAL A 321 -20.32 0.16 -24.48
C VAL A 321 -21.02 -0.85 -25.38
N THR A 322 -22.27 -1.23 -25.11
CA THR A 322 -23.04 -2.12 -26.01
C THR A 322 -23.31 -1.53 -27.39
N SER A 323 -23.20 -0.22 -27.55
CA SER A 323 -23.41 0.45 -28.84
C SER A 323 -22.15 0.53 -29.73
N TRP A 324 -20.99 0.12 -29.19
CA TRP A 324 -19.72 0.26 -29.88
C TRP A 324 -19.52 -0.80 -30.96
N ARG A 325 -18.70 -0.44 -31.96
CA ARG A 325 -18.36 -1.30 -33.08
C ARG A 325 -16.86 -1.40 -33.23
N PHE A 326 -16.36 -2.62 -33.10
CA PHE A 326 -14.96 -2.97 -33.30
C PHE A 326 -14.75 -3.47 -34.74
N PRO A 327 -13.51 -3.47 -35.25
CA PRO A 327 -13.16 -4.26 -36.42
C PRO A 327 -13.48 -5.73 -36.18
N ALA A 328 -13.88 -6.43 -37.24
CA ALA A 328 -14.18 -7.86 -37.17
C ALA A 328 -12.95 -8.63 -36.61
N PRO A 329 -13.12 -9.47 -35.58
CA PRO A 329 -12.02 -10.25 -35.03
C PRO A 329 -11.39 -11.19 -36.05
N GLU A 330 -10.06 -11.29 -36.03
CA GLU A 330 -9.34 -12.26 -36.86
C GLU A 330 -9.76 -13.68 -36.47
N GLY A 331 -10.08 -14.52 -37.46
CA GLY A 331 -10.58 -15.88 -37.22
C GLY A 331 -12.11 -15.99 -37.05
N GLY A 332 -12.86 -14.87 -37.12
CA GLY A 332 -14.33 -14.87 -37.17
C GLY A 332 -15.01 -15.40 -35.90
N GLY A 333 -14.31 -15.33 -34.78
CA GLY A 333 -14.79 -15.78 -33.47
C GLY A 333 -15.08 -14.63 -32.52
N ARG A 334 -15.62 -14.96 -31.35
CA ARG A 334 -15.98 -13.97 -30.32
C ARG A 334 -14.77 -13.56 -29.49
N VAL A 335 -14.75 -12.32 -29.00
CA VAL A 335 -13.71 -11.77 -28.14
C VAL A 335 -14.34 -11.14 -26.90
N SER A 336 -14.03 -11.66 -25.71
CA SER A 336 -14.42 -11.03 -24.44
C SER A 336 -13.33 -10.06 -23.98
N VAL A 337 -13.70 -8.80 -23.74
CA VAL A 337 -12.80 -7.74 -23.27
C VAL A 337 -13.27 -7.24 -21.92
N THR A 338 -12.35 -7.08 -20.97
CA THR A 338 -12.62 -6.43 -19.68
C THR A 338 -11.78 -5.16 -19.60
N TYR A 339 -12.42 -4.00 -19.45
CA TYR A 339 -11.73 -2.70 -19.46
C TYR A 339 -12.13 -1.83 -18.26
N PRO A 340 -11.17 -1.29 -17.49
CA PRO A 340 -11.44 -0.34 -16.41
C PRO A 340 -11.51 1.10 -16.94
N PHE A 341 -12.61 1.79 -16.65
CA PHE A 341 -12.77 3.23 -16.89
C PHE A 341 -12.53 3.98 -15.59
N THR A 342 -11.40 4.69 -15.51
CA THR A 342 -11.09 5.58 -14.37
C THR A 342 -11.70 6.95 -14.62
N LEU A 343 -12.51 7.42 -13.68
CA LEU A 343 -13.29 8.65 -13.76
C LEU A 343 -12.84 9.58 -12.64
N GLU A 344 -12.23 10.69 -13.03
CA GLU A 344 -11.69 11.71 -12.13
C GLU A 344 -12.07 13.10 -12.66
N THR A 345 -12.31 14.06 -11.77
CA THR A 345 -12.48 15.47 -12.13
C THR A 345 -11.13 16.08 -12.52
N HIS A 346 -10.97 16.47 -13.78
CA HIS A 346 -9.82 17.20 -14.28
C HIS A 346 -9.85 18.69 -13.92
#